data_AF-A0A261CFG5-F1
#
_entry.id   AF-A0A261CFG5-F1
#
_cell.length_a   1.000
_cell.length_b   1.000
_cell.length_c   1.000
_cell.angle_alpha   90.00
_cell.angle_beta   90.00
_cell.angle_gamma   90.00
#
_symmetry.space_group_name_H-M   'P 1'
#
loop_
_entity.id
_entity.type
_entity.pdbx_description
1 polymer ?
#
loop_
_entity_poly.entity_id
_entity_poly.type
_entity_poly.pdbx_seq_one_letter_code
_entity_poly.pdbx_strand_id
1 'polypeptide(L)'
;MFYLYSVRRLWISLNESNQQSLHSIFIQNFDQLLISANSNLILDDLLVTNSLSIIYENSNLTCKELNRFLKLWMRNKANRRLEHLMLNSYREFNERTIFKGINYKKVAEERWFDKDDKLFSNFVNDAVCVKDGFDIIREDGTRMTIHYYYNDLEFFVWNHNTLFFLSSLLPFRPYSIPIFIPTMNPTFPLLNLPEKPLQIALQNMEPLYQLALSTLSARTKVLVKSLKIQIRKTNIHIREEISFSIWKLDFNQEDWYFLTNANDAYISNELEEPCYLETRAWVDDQIPIFLWRKEGFTVKNWVQHFLDVLNREEIDKLFFQWNPENLNLENLHQAIGDVNQIHIQHELSAERCLQIVQHFQSAQVLSMFFEISENFQKILLQNFEIVILTARQPPASIDLDTLLTINSCSIQLHRLIVTNKTLNRFLKHWIAGSNPNIRHLSILLPANEVFSETDVFRGVVCSYAAEDRELEFKDYMENLENPERTTVAGGIDIRRKESGTTATIKLEDGQLRMNVWDD
;
A
#
# COMPACT_ATOMS: atom_id res chain seq x y z
N MET A 1 -20.44 10.74 -16.73
CA MET A 1 -20.32 9.72 -17.79
C MET A 1 -19.07 8.93 -17.46
N PHE A 2 -19.24 7.70 -16.95
CA PHE A 2 -18.13 6.87 -16.48
C PHE A 2 -17.45 6.25 -17.70
N TYR A 3 -16.25 6.69 -18.01
CA TYR A 3 -15.36 5.93 -18.90
C TYR A 3 -14.54 4.98 -18.03
N LEU A 4 -15.22 3.95 -17.50
CA LEU A 4 -14.53 2.71 -17.21
C LEU A 4 -14.20 2.13 -18.58
N TYR A 5 -12.92 2.15 -18.98
CA TYR A 5 -12.47 1.28 -20.06
C TYR A 5 -12.94 -0.14 -19.70
N SER A 6 -13.94 -0.65 -20.42
CA SER A 6 -14.47 -1.98 -20.16
C SER A 6 -13.50 -2.99 -20.75
N VAL A 7 -12.40 -3.24 -20.06
CA VAL A 7 -11.60 -4.42 -20.33
C VAL A 7 -12.14 -5.52 -19.43
N ARG A 8 -12.61 -6.65 -20.00
CA ARG A 8 -12.98 -7.84 -19.22
C ARG A 8 -11.71 -8.55 -18.70
N ARG A 9 -10.92 -7.82 -17.91
CA ARG A 9 -9.75 -8.30 -17.17
C ARG A 9 -10.22 -8.82 -15.83
N LEU A 10 -10.01 -10.11 -15.58
CA LEU A 10 -10.17 -10.68 -14.25
C LEU A 10 -8.79 -11.11 -13.75
N TRP A 11 -8.36 -10.51 -12.65
CA TRP A 11 -7.18 -10.96 -11.91
C TRP A 11 -7.62 -11.92 -10.81
N ILE A 12 -7.00 -13.10 -10.75
CA ILE A 12 -7.30 -14.10 -9.72
C ILE A 12 -5.99 -14.54 -9.06
N SER A 13 -5.96 -14.42 -7.73
CA SER A 13 -4.95 -15.06 -6.88
C SER A 13 -5.60 -16.25 -6.19
N LEU A 14 -5.16 -17.48 -6.47
CA LEU A 14 -5.79 -18.69 -5.93
C LEU A 14 -5.10 -19.11 -4.63
N ASN A 15 -5.88 -19.27 -3.56
CA ASN A 15 -5.50 -20.09 -2.40
C ASN A 15 -6.23 -21.45 -2.48
N GLU A 16 -5.60 -22.52 -2.01
CA GLU A 16 -5.99 -23.93 -2.23
C GLU A 16 -7.43 -24.32 -1.79
N SER A 17 -8.13 -23.47 -1.03
CA SER A 17 -9.36 -23.85 -0.32
C SER A 17 -10.67 -23.77 -1.13
N ASN A 18 -10.67 -23.43 -2.44
CA ASN A 18 -11.93 -23.15 -3.17
C ASN A 18 -12.04 -23.66 -4.64
N GLN A 19 -11.33 -24.73 -5.04
CA GLN A 19 -11.33 -25.26 -6.43
C GLN A 19 -12.73 -25.49 -7.05
N GLN A 20 -13.71 -26.02 -6.31
CA GLN A 20 -15.06 -26.27 -6.86
C GLN A 20 -15.85 -24.98 -7.20
N SER A 21 -15.58 -23.87 -6.52
CA SER A 21 -16.26 -22.59 -6.78
C SER A 21 -15.66 -21.86 -7.98
N LEU A 22 -14.39 -22.10 -8.29
CA LEU A 22 -13.65 -21.44 -9.38
C LEU A 22 -14.03 -21.94 -10.77
N HIS A 23 -14.47 -23.19 -10.88
CA HIS A 23 -14.98 -23.73 -12.14
C HIS A 23 -16.14 -22.89 -12.70
N SER A 24 -17.00 -22.37 -11.83
CA SER A 24 -18.11 -21.47 -12.21
C SER A 24 -17.64 -20.10 -12.71
N ILE A 25 -16.42 -19.70 -12.36
CA ILE A 25 -15.76 -18.48 -12.82
C ILE A 25 -15.07 -18.76 -14.15
N PHE A 26 -14.24 -19.81 -14.25
CA PHE A 26 -13.48 -20.14 -15.47
C PHE A 26 -14.35 -20.39 -16.70
N ILE A 27 -15.55 -20.96 -16.55
CA ILE A 27 -16.49 -21.16 -17.68
C ILE A 27 -17.04 -19.84 -18.27
N GLN A 28 -16.81 -18.70 -17.63
CA GLN A 28 -17.25 -17.40 -18.13
C GLN A 28 -16.34 -16.89 -19.26
N ASN A 29 -16.90 -16.03 -20.11
CA ASN A 29 -16.20 -15.50 -21.29
C ASN A 29 -15.43 -14.20 -20.96
N PHE A 30 -14.18 -14.33 -20.52
CA PHE A 30 -13.29 -13.19 -20.27
C PHE A 30 -12.49 -12.79 -21.52
N ASP A 31 -12.06 -11.53 -21.59
CA ASP A 31 -11.14 -11.10 -22.64
C ASP A 31 -9.70 -11.39 -22.20
N GLN A 32 -9.38 -11.16 -20.92
CA GLN A 32 -8.09 -11.52 -20.34
C GLN A 32 -8.26 -12.08 -18.92
N LEU A 33 -7.61 -13.21 -18.66
CA LEU A 33 -7.54 -13.85 -17.36
C LEU A 33 -6.09 -13.89 -16.90
N LEU A 34 -5.78 -13.25 -15.77
CA LEU A 34 -4.44 -13.25 -15.19
C LEU A 34 -4.45 -14.02 -13.87
N ILE A 35 -3.55 -15.00 -13.74
CA ILE A 35 -3.50 -15.96 -12.64
C ILE A 35 -2.13 -15.85 -11.96
N SER A 36 -2.13 -15.48 -10.68
CA SER A 36 -0.91 -15.15 -9.94
C SER A 36 -0.09 -16.36 -9.49
N ALA A 37 1.18 -16.09 -9.14
CA ALA A 37 2.22 -17.00 -8.70
C ALA A 37 1.89 -18.05 -7.62
N ASN A 38 0.87 -17.83 -6.77
CA ASN A 38 0.51 -18.74 -5.67
C ASN A 38 -0.60 -19.74 -6.05
N SER A 39 -1.02 -19.72 -7.31
CA SER A 39 -2.17 -20.45 -7.80
C SER A 39 -1.82 -21.84 -8.31
N ASN A 40 -2.42 -22.90 -7.75
CA ASN A 40 -2.32 -24.27 -8.27
C ASN A 40 -3.40 -24.55 -9.32
N LEU A 41 -3.17 -24.13 -10.58
CA LEU A 41 -4.09 -24.41 -11.68
C LEU A 41 -3.79 -25.80 -12.27
N ILE A 42 -4.78 -26.69 -12.29
CA ILE A 42 -4.63 -28.00 -12.93
C ILE A 42 -5.10 -27.96 -14.38
N LEU A 43 -4.72 -28.94 -15.20
CA LEU A 43 -5.13 -29.02 -16.60
C LEU A 43 -6.65 -28.89 -16.81
N ASP A 44 -7.45 -29.52 -15.95
CA ASP A 44 -8.91 -29.48 -16.09
C ASP A 44 -9.47 -28.05 -15.92
N ASP A 45 -8.84 -27.23 -15.08
CA ASP A 45 -9.18 -25.81 -14.93
C ASP A 45 -8.86 -25.03 -16.21
N LEU A 46 -7.68 -25.24 -16.79
CA LEU A 46 -7.30 -24.62 -18.07
C LEU A 46 -8.28 -25.00 -19.18
N LEU A 47 -8.70 -26.26 -19.23
CA LEU A 47 -9.60 -26.76 -20.27
C LEU A 47 -11.00 -26.15 -20.22
N VAL A 48 -11.46 -25.71 -19.04
CA VAL A 48 -12.76 -25.06 -18.89
C VAL A 48 -12.72 -23.54 -19.00
N THR A 49 -11.53 -22.94 -18.99
CA THR A 49 -11.39 -21.50 -19.27
C THR A 49 -11.84 -21.15 -20.68
N ASN A 50 -12.58 -20.06 -20.84
CA ASN A 50 -13.03 -19.57 -22.14
C ASN A 50 -12.62 -18.11 -22.40
N SER A 51 -11.34 -17.81 -22.18
CA SER A 51 -10.76 -16.48 -22.34
C SER A 51 -10.08 -16.28 -23.69
N LEU A 52 -10.00 -15.02 -24.19
CA LEU A 52 -9.17 -14.68 -25.36
C LEU A 52 -7.68 -14.72 -25.00
N SER A 53 -7.31 -14.18 -23.83
CA SER A 53 -5.97 -14.24 -23.26
C SER A 53 -5.94 -14.92 -21.91
N ILE A 54 -4.90 -15.71 -21.67
CA ILE A 54 -4.62 -16.29 -20.36
C ILE A 54 -3.15 -16.05 -20.05
N ILE A 55 -2.87 -15.41 -18.91
CA ILE A 55 -1.51 -15.25 -18.37
C ILE A 55 -1.46 -16.02 -17.05
N TYR A 56 -0.56 -16.98 -16.95
CA TYR A 56 -0.38 -17.80 -15.75
C TYR A 56 1.07 -17.71 -15.25
N GLU A 57 1.24 -17.02 -14.13
CA GLU A 57 2.54 -16.81 -13.49
C GLU A 57 2.96 -18.03 -12.68
N ASN A 58 4.26 -18.38 -12.76
CA ASN A 58 4.84 -19.56 -12.09
C ASN A 58 4.06 -20.84 -12.34
N SER A 59 3.71 -21.08 -13.61
CA SER A 59 2.87 -22.22 -13.99
C SER A 59 3.47 -23.55 -13.52
N ASN A 60 2.66 -24.35 -12.82
CA ASN A 60 3.01 -25.71 -12.39
C ASN A 60 2.65 -26.79 -13.43
N LEU A 61 2.15 -26.39 -14.62
CA LEU A 61 1.70 -27.33 -15.65
C LEU A 61 2.86 -28.10 -16.26
N THR A 62 2.75 -29.41 -16.36
CA THR A 62 3.79 -30.24 -16.96
C THR A 62 3.70 -30.27 -18.49
N CYS A 63 4.81 -30.56 -19.17
CA CYS A 63 4.79 -30.78 -20.63
C CYS A 63 3.81 -31.89 -21.06
N LYS A 64 3.50 -32.86 -20.19
CA LYS A 64 2.50 -33.91 -20.46
C LYS A 64 1.08 -33.36 -20.44
N GLU A 65 0.78 -32.47 -19.51
CA GLU A 65 -0.51 -31.78 -19.43
C GLU A 65 -0.70 -30.83 -20.60
N LEU A 66 0.34 -30.05 -20.95
CA LEU A 66 0.32 -29.20 -22.13
C LEU A 66 0.17 -30.02 -23.43
N ASN A 67 0.81 -31.18 -23.55
CA ASN A 67 0.59 -32.08 -24.69
C ASN A 67 -0.88 -32.52 -24.79
N ARG A 68 -1.54 -32.80 -23.65
CA ARG A 68 -2.97 -33.15 -23.62
C ARG A 68 -3.84 -31.95 -23.98
N PHE A 69 -3.54 -30.77 -23.47
CA PHE A 69 -4.18 -29.51 -23.85
C PHE A 69 -4.09 -29.27 -25.37
N LEU A 70 -2.89 -29.34 -25.95
CA LEU A 70 -2.67 -29.13 -27.38
C LEU A 70 -3.47 -30.11 -28.24
N LYS A 71 -3.52 -31.40 -27.86
CA LYS A 71 -4.34 -32.40 -28.57
C LYS A 71 -5.84 -32.11 -28.51
N LEU A 72 -6.32 -31.52 -27.42
CA LEU A 72 -7.73 -31.13 -27.27
C LEU A 72 -8.03 -29.84 -28.05
N TRP A 73 -7.12 -28.86 -27.99
CA TRP A 73 -7.21 -27.63 -28.77
C TRP A 73 -7.20 -27.91 -30.27
N MET A 74 -6.28 -28.76 -30.76
CA MET A 74 -6.19 -29.17 -32.18
C MET A 74 -7.47 -29.83 -32.70
N ARG A 75 -8.23 -30.52 -31.85
CA ARG A 75 -9.52 -31.16 -32.18
C ARG A 75 -10.72 -30.25 -31.97
N ASN A 76 -10.47 -28.96 -31.74
CA ASN A 76 -11.48 -27.95 -31.45
C ASN A 76 -12.38 -28.30 -30.24
N LYS A 77 -11.83 -29.03 -29.25
CA LYS A 77 -12.52 -29.48 -28.02
C LYS A 77 -12.23 -28.63 -26.78
N ALA A 78 -11.26 -27.71 -26.85
CA ALA A 78 -10.88 -26.85 -25.72
C ALA A 78 -10.55 -25.43 -26.22
N ASN A 79 -10.85 -24.43 -25.39
CA ASN A 79 -10.45 -23.02 -25.53
C ASN A 79 -10.55 -22.47 -26.96
N ARG A 80 -11.75 -22.57 -27.57
CA ARG A 80 -11.96 -22.18 -28.98
C ARG A 80 -11.66 -20.70 -29.26
N ARG A 81 -11.90 -19.86 -28.24
CA ARG A 81 -11.68 -18.42 -28.25
C ARG A 81 -10.23 -18.01 -28.00
N LEU A 82 -9.35 -18.93 -27.64
CA LEU A 82 -7.99 -18.58 -27.24
C LEU A 82 -7.24 -17.93 -28.39
N GLU A 83 -6.67 -16.76 -28.10
CA GLU A 83 -5.81 -16.00 -29.00
C GLU A 83 -4.38 -15.92 -28.47
N HIS A 84 -4.23 -15.91 -27.14
CA HIS A 84 -2.95 -15.84 -26.47
C HIS A 84 -2.95 -16.64 -25.15
N LEU A 85 -1.93 -17.47 -24.94
CA LEU A 85 -1.66 -18.11 -23.65
C LEU A 85 -0.19 -17.90 -23.30
N MET A 86 0.08 -17.38 -22.12
CA MET A 86 1.44 -17.12 -21.63
C MET A 86 1.63 -17.80 -20.28
N LEU A 87 2.66 -18.64 -20.18
CA LEU A 87 3.08 -19.28 -18.95
C LEU A 87 4.44 -18.70 -18.54
N ASN A 88 4.45 -17.84 -17.51
CA ASN A 88 5.67 -17.19 -17.07
C ASN A 88 6.49 -18.11 -16.16
N SER A 89 7.82 -17.97 -16.21
CA SER A 89 8.75 -18.75 -15.36
C SER A 89 8.56 -20.28 -15.46
N TYR A 90 8.18 -20.75 -16.65
CA TYR A 90 8.07 -22.15 -17.05
C TYR A 90 9.45 -22.80 -17.26
N ARG A 91 9.93 -23.58 -16.28
CA ARG A 91 11.32 -24.09 -16.28
C ARG A 91 11.53 -25.45 -16.97
N GLU A 92 10.47 -26.16 -17.35
CA GLU A 92 10.54 -27.58 -17.75
C GLU A 92 10.25 -27.84 -19.23
N PHE A 93 10.49 -26.87 -20.13
CA PHE A 93 10.20 -27.06 -21.55
C PHE A 93 11.00 -28.21 -22.17
N ASN A 94 10.29 -29.20 -22.72
CA ASN A 94 10.87 -30.35 -23.41
C ASN A 94 10.13 -30.63 -24.72
N GLU A 95 10.76 -30.25 -25.85
CA GLU A 95 10.21 -30.38 -27.21
C GLU A 95 9.69 -31.81 -27.49
N ARG A 96 10.45 -32.85 -27.13
CA ARG A 96 10.06 -34.26 -27.37
C ARG A 96 8.81 -34.66 -26.58
N THR A 97 8.61 -34.08 -25.40
CA THR A 97 7.50 -34.43 -24.51
C THR A 97 6.25 -33.64 -24.89
N ILE A 98 6.36 -32.33 -25.07
CA ILE A 98 5.22 -31.46 -25.39
C ILE A 98 4.64 -31.75 -26.78
N PHE A 99 5.47 -32.14 -27.76
CA PHE A 99 5.04 -32.47 -29.13
C PHE A 99 4.88 -33.97 -29.40
N LYS A 100 4.90 -34.82 -28.36
CA LYS A 100 4.76 -36.28 -28.55
C LYS A 100 3.45 -36.63 -29.26
N GLY A 101 3.55 -37.14 -30.49
CA GLY A 101 2.41 -37.51 -31.34
C GLY A 101 1.65 -36.32 -31.91
N ILE A 102 2.29 -35.15 -31.99
CA ILE A 102 1.76 -33.94 -32.66
C ILE A 102 2.67 -33.65 -33.85
N ASN A 103 2.09 -33.40 -35.01
CA ASN A 103 2.84 -32.91 -36.17
C ASN A 103 3.01 -31.39 -36.03
N TYR A 104 4.24 -30.90 -36.02
CA TYR A 104 4.57 -29.48 -35.91
C TYR A 104 5.60 -29.09 -36.96
N LYS A 105 5.62 -27.79 -37.31
CA LYS A 105 6.63 -27.20 -38.20
C LYS A 105 7.42 -26.14 -37.44
N LYS A 106 8.74 -26.11 -37.59
CA LYS A 106 9.55 -25.01 -37.03
C LYS A 106 9.30 -23.74 -37.84
N VAL A 107 9.11 -22.63 -37.13
CA VAL A 107 8.89 -21.32 -37.74
C VAL A 107 10.20 -20.86 -38.40
N ALA A 108 10.11 -20.41 -39.65
CA ALA A 108 11.24 -19.89 -40.43
C ALA A 108 10.99 -18.47 -40.97
N GLU A 109 9.81 -17.92 -40.74
CA GLU A 109 9.36 -16.62 -41.25
C GLU A 109 8.96 -15.73 -40.08
N GLU A 110 9.42 -14.48 -40.11
CA GLU A 110 9.04 -13.46 -39.12
C GLU A 110 7.56 -13.10 -39.29
N ARG A 111 6.78 -13.22 -38.21
CA ARG A 111 5.36 -12.81 -38.16
C ARG A 111 5.14 -11.83 -37.03
N TRP A 112 4.29 -10.84 -37.26
CA TRP A 112 3.96 -9.83 -36.26
C TRP A 112 2.58 -10.13 -35.68
N PHE A 113 2.54 -10.34 -34.37
CA PHE A 113 1.33 -10.53 -33.60
C PHE A 113 0.92 -9.20 -32.97
N ASP A 114 -0.09 -8.55 -33.54
CA ASP A 114 -0.62 -7.29 -33.04
C ASP A 114 -1.27 -7.47 -31.66
N LYS A 115 -0.75 -6.77 -30.65
CA LYS A 115 -1.26 -6.76 -29.28
C LYS A 115 -2.13 -5.53 -28.97
N ASP A 116 -2.13 -4.50 -29.85
CA ASP A 116 -2.80 -3.21 -29.63
C ASP A 116 -4.31 -3.29 -29.86
N ASP A 117 -4.75 -4.04 -30.87
CA ASP A 117 -6.19 -4.22 -31.14
C ASP A 117 -6.86 -5.21 -30.17
N LYS A 118 -6.07 -5.85 -29.28
CA LYS A 118 -6.52 -7.00 -28.48
C LYS A 118 -6.03 -7.05 -27.03
N LEU A 119 -5.59 -5.94 -26.43
CA LEU A 119 -5.46 -5.81 -24.96
C LEU A 119 -4.60 -6.89 -24.27
N PHE A 120 -3.53 -7.37 -24.94
CA PHE A 120 -2.75 -8.56 -24.52
C PHE A 120 -1.37 -8.28 -23.90
N SER A 121 -1.12 -7.13 -23.27
CA SER A 121 0.12 -7.02 -22.49
C SER A 121 0.11 -6.03 -21.34
N ASN A 122 1.05 -6.31 -20.44
CA ASN A 122 1.54 -5.53 -19.30
C ASN A 122 2.71 -4.60 -19.73
N PHE A 123 3.00 -4.47 -21.03
CA PHE A 123 4.08 -3.63 -21.55
C PHE A 123 3.53 -2.61 -22.55
N VAL A 124 3.92 -1.34 -22.41
CA VAL A 124 3.62 -0.31 -23.41
C VAL A 124 4.47 -0.54 -24.66
N ASN A 125 3.76 -0.81 -25.77
CA ASN A 125 4.11 -0.69 -27.19
C ASN A 125 4.49 -1.95 -28.00
N ASP A 126 3.84 -1.94 -29.18
CA ASP A 126 4.10 -2.53 -30.48
C ASP A 126 4.03 -4.06 -30.62
N ALA A 127 3.37 -4.48 -31.70
CA ALA A 127 3.21 -5.86 -32.14
C ALA A 127 4.43 -6.75 -31.84
N VAL A 128 4.20 -7.98 -31.35
CA VAL A 128 5.29 -8.92 -31.05
C VAL A 128 5.77 -9.58 -32.33
N CYS A 129 7.05 -9.42 -32.63
CA CYS A 129 7.69 -10.15 -33.72
C CYS A 129 8.02 -11.58 -33.27
N VAL A 130 7.26 -12.56 -33.77
CA VAL A 130 7.49 -13.99 -33.60
C VAL A 130 8.40 -14.47 -34.72
N LYS A 131 9.69 -14.65 -34.41
CA LYS A 131 10.75 -15.00 -35.39
C LYS A 131 11.09 -16.50 -35.41
N ASP A 132 10.72 -17.22 -34.36
CA ASP A 132 10.98 -18.64 -34.18
C ASP A 132 9.84 -19.33 -33.39
N GLY A 133 10.02 -20.61 -33.08
CA GLY A 133 9.02 -21.44 -32.39
C GLY A 133 8.46 -22.58 -33.24
N PHE A 134 7.28 -23.07 -32.86
CA PHE A 134 6.68 -24.29 -33.39
C PHE A 134 5.22 -24.06 -33.80
N ASP A 135 4.93 -24.24 -35.08
CA ASP A 135 3.58 -24.16 -35.63
C ASP A 135 2.86 -25.50 -35.53
N ILE A 136 1.64 -25.45 -35.01
CA ILE A 136 0.64 -26.52 -35.09
C ILE A 136 -0.64 -25.98 -35.73
N ILE A 137 -1.42 -26.87 -36.32
CA ILE A 137 -2.66 -26.53 -37.03
C ILE A 137 -3.83 -27.26 -36.37
N ARG A 138 -4.88 -26.51 -36.05
CA ARG A 138 -6.17 -27.03 -35.58
C ARG A 138 -7.00 -27.54 -36.77
N GLU A 139 -7.96 -28.44 -36.51
CA GLU A 139 -8.81 -29.05 -37.55
C GLU A 139 -9.55 -28.04 -38.44
N ASP A 140 -9.82 -26.84 -37.94
CA ASP A 140 -10.46 -25.74 -38.69
C ASP A 140 -9.47 -24.89 -39.51
N GLY A 141 -8.19 -25.25 -39.53
CA GLY A 141 -7.14 -24.51 -40.23
C GLY A 141 -6.51 -23.38 -39.41
N THR A 142 -7.02 -23.09 -38.21
CA THR A 142 -6.41 -22.09 -37.32
C THR A 142 -5.01 -22.53 -36.91
N ARG A 143 -4.05 -21.61 -37.02
CA ARG A 143 -2.65 -21.86 -36.68
C ARG A 143 -2.36 -21.39 -35.26
N MET A 144 -1.59 -22.16 -34.52
CA MET A 144 -0.98 -21.73 -33.26
C MET A 144 0.54 -21.85 -33.35
N THR A 145 1.25 -20.83 -32.91
CA THR A 145 2.70 -20.82 -32.78
C THR A 145 3.07 -20.86 -31.31
N ILE A 146 3.92 -21.82 -30.95
CA ILE A 146 4.40 -22.00 -29.59
C ILE A 146 5.86 -21.55 -29.54
N HIS A 147 6.13 -20.57 -28.70
CA HIS A 147 7.43 -19.93 -28.56
C HIS A 147 7.91 -20.06 -27.11
N TYR A 148 9.18 -20.42 -26.93
CA TYR A 148 9.77 -20.61 -25.60
C TYR A 148 11.05 -19.78 -25.50
N TYR A 149 11.07 -18.80 -24.60
CA TYR A 149 12.16 -17.84 -24.48
C TYR A 149 12.30 -17.33 -23.04
N TYR A 150 13.54 -17.23 -22.52
CA TYR A 150 13.84 -16.79 -21.15
C TYR A 150 12.97 -17.40 -20.03
N ASN A 151 12.58 -18.66 -20.19
CA ASN A 151 11.69 -19.40 -19.29
C ASN A 151 10.21 -18.97 -19.38
N ASP A 152 9.79 -18.27 -20.41
CA ASP A 152 8.38 -18.02 -20.69
C ASP A 152 7.94 -18.89 -21.88
N LEU A 153 6.79 -19.55 -21.74
CA LEU A 153 6.17 -20.36 -22.79
C LEU A 153 4.90 -19.65 -23.29
N GLU A 154 4.98 -19.12 -24.51
CA GLU A 154 3.91 -18.36 -25.15
C GLU A 154 3.28 -19.14 -26.30
N PHE A 155 1.96 -19.01 -26.44
CA PHE A 155 1.15 -19.62 -27.49
C PHE A 155 0.39 -18.50 -28.21
N PHE A 156 0.69 -18.28 -29.48
CA PHE A 156 0.05 -17.28 -30.34
C PHE A 156 -0.90 -17.94 -31.31
N VAL A 157 -2.18 -17.59 -31.30
CA VAL A 157 -3.17 -18.14 -32.24
C VAL A 157 -3.50 -17.14 -33.34
N TRP A 158 -3.23 -17.53 -34.57
CA TRP A 158 -3.37 -16.69 -35.76
C TRP A 158 -4.75 -16.89 -36.39
N ASN A 159 -5.65 -15.95 -36.12
CA ASN A 159 -6.97 -15.87 -36.75
C ASN A 159 -6.88 -15.06 -38.06
N HIS A 160 -7.74 -15.35 -39.05
CA HIS A 160 -7.67 -14.78 -40.42
C HIS A 160 -7.65 -13.23 -40.52
N ASN A 161 -7.87 -12.49 -39.42
CA ASN A 161 -7.78 -11.04 -39.36
C ASN A 161 -6.38 -10.49 -39.01
N THR A 162 -5.36 -11.33 -38.77
CA THR A 162 -4.00 -10.88 -38.33
C THR A 162 -2.94 -10.77 -39.43
N LEU A 163 -3.32 -10.86 -40.72
CA LEU A 163 -2.38 -10.69 -41.84
C LEU A 163 -2.52 -9.29 -42.47
N PHE A 164 -1.93 -8.27 -41.86
CA PHE A 164 -1.57 -7.04 -42.57
C PHE A 164 -0.09 -7.07 -42.95
N PHE A 165 0.18 -7.29 -44.23
CA PHE A 165 1.46 -6.92 -44.84
C PHE A 165 1.50 -5.39 -44.94
N LEU A 166 2.37 -4.72 -44.18
CA LEU A 166 2.75 -3.34 -44.44
C LEU A 166 4.22 -3.29 -44.85
N SER A 167 4.45 -3.46 -46.15
CA SER A 167 5.60 -2.87 -46.80
C SER A 167 5.34 -1.36 -46.98
N SER A 168 6.33 -0.56 -46.58
CA SER A 168 6.59 0.84 -46.99
C SER A 168 5.99 2.01 -46.17
N LEU A 169 6.92 2.74 -45.54
CA LEU A 169 7.13 4.20 -45.61
C LEU A 169 6.18 5.17 -44.87
N LEU A 170 6.72 5.71 -43.75
CA LEU A 170 7.00 7.13 -43.43
C LEU A 170 6.49 7.60 -42.05
N PRO A 171 7.16 8.62 -41.45
CA PRO A 171 7.46 8.70 -40.03
C PRO A 171 6.64 9.78 -39.31
N PHE A 172 6.72 9.75 -37.97
CA PHE A 172 6.49 10.87 -37.04
C PHE A 172 5.36 11.85 -37.39
N ARG A 173 4.25 11.77 -36.66
CA ARG A 173 3.48 12.98 -36.30
C ARG A 173 3.15 13.05 -34.81
N PRO A 174 3.14 14.26 -34.23
CA PRO A 174 3.08 14.50 -32.81
C PRO A 174 1.63 14.57 -32.28
N TYR A 175 1.51 14.35 -30.97
CA TYR A 175 0.39 14.61 -30.08
C TYR A 175 -0.87 15.21 -30.74
N SER A 176 -1.84 14.35 -31.03
CA SER A 176 -3.24 14.73 -31.25
C SER A 176 -4.09 13.80 -30.39
N ILE A 177 -4.80 14.37 -29.42
CA ILE A 177 -5.72 13.65 -28.53
C ILE A 177 -6.81 13.00 -29.41
N PRO A 178 -6.94 11.66 -29.44
CA PRO A 178 -7.97 11.05 -30.24
C PRO A 178 -9.31 11.15 -29.50
N ILE A 179 -10.25 11.88 -30.10
CA ILE A 179 -11.67 11.82 -29.74
C ILE A 179 -12.20 10.50 -30.30
N PHE A 180 -12.27 9.45 -29.48
CA PHE A 180 -12.89 8.17 -29.85
C PHE A 180 -14.39 8.17 -29.53
N ILE A 181 -15.19 7.90 -30.55
CA ILE A 181 -16.63 7.59 -30.42
C ILE A 181 -16.72 6.12 -29.95
N PRO A 182 -17.38 5.79 -28.82
CA PRO A 182 -17.35 4.43 -28.28
C PRO A 182 -18.33 3.52 -29.01
N THR A 183 -17.86 2.38 -29.51
CA THR A 183 -18.70 1.23 -29.85
C THR A 183 -19.04 0.47 -28.56
N MET A 184 -20.33 0.20 -28.37
CA MET A 184 -20.91 -0.44 -27.18
C MET A 184 -20.51 -1.92 -27.07
N ASN A 185 -19.50 -2.24 -26.26
CA ASN A 185 -19.17 -3.62 -25.85
C ASN A 185 -19.89 -4.00 -24.53
N PRO A 186 -20.42 -5.24 -24.38
CA PRO A 186 -21.17 -5.61 -23.18
C PRO A 186 -20.27 -5.84 -21.96
N THR A 187 -20.64 -5.25 -20.83
CA THR A 187 -19.93 -5.31 -19.53
C THR A 187 -20.09 -6.67 -18.82
N PHE A 188 -19.05 -7.12 -18.09
CA PHE A 188 -19.13 -8.31 -17.24
C PHE A 188 -20.05 -8.04 -16.05
N PRO A 189 -21.12 -8.82 -15.85
CA PRO A 189 -22.10 -8.52 -14.81
C PRO A 189 -21.64 -9.12 -13.47
N LEU A 190 -20.59 -8.56 -12.87
CA LEU A 190 -20.02 -9.00 -11.58
C LEU A 190 -21.11 -9.23 -10.53
N LEU A 191 -22.08 -8.31 -10.44
CA LEU A 191 -23.18 -8.35 -9.47
C LEU A 191 -24.26 -9.42 -9.75
N ASN A 192 -24.21 -10.09 -10.90
CA ASN A 192 -25.09 -11.20 -11.26
C ASN A 192 -24.47 -12.57 -10.93
N LEU A 193 -23.24 -12.62 -10.41
CA LEU A 193 -22.66 -13.86 -9.93
C LEU A 193 -23.46 -14.41 -8.72
N PRO A 194 -23.53 -15.75 -8.55
CA PRO A 194 -24.03 -16.35 -7.33
C PRO A 194 -23.21 -15.91 -6.11
N GLU A 195 -23.80 -15.97 -4.92
CA GLU A 195 -23.26 -15.39 -3.68
C GLU A 195 -21.81 -15.82 -3.38
N LYS A 196 -21.51 -17.12 -3.43
CA LYS A 196 -20.16 -17.65 -3.15
C LYS A 196 -19.11 -17.18 -4.18
N PRO A 197 -19.31 -17.37 -5.51
CA PRO A 197 -18.40 -16.81 -6.52
C PRO A 197 -18.24 -15.30 -6.44
N LEU A 198 -19.30 -14.55 -6.15
CA LEU A 198 -19.23 -13.11 -5.96
C LEU A 198 -18.31 -12.76 -4.79
N GLN A 199 -18.50 -13.40 -3.64
CA GLN A 199 -17.66 -13.17 -2.47
C GLN A 199 -16.19 -13.49 -2.74
N ILE A 200 -15.90 -14.62 -3.41
CA ILE A 200 -14.53 -15.00 -3.79
C ILE A 200 -13.92 -13.97 -4.74
N ALA A 201 -14.67 -13.55 -5.78
CA ALA A 201 -14.19 -12.55 -6.72
C ALA A 201 -13.88 -11.22 -6.02
N LEU A 202 -14.74 -10.80 -5.09
CA LEU A 202 -14.53 -9.58 -4.32
C LEU A 202 -13.36 -9.71 -3.34
N GLN A 203 -13.17 -10.83 -2.66
CA GLN A 203 -12.05 -11.05 -1.75
C GLN A 203 -10.68 -11.01 -2.45
N ASN A 204 -10.63 -11.44 -3.71
CA ASN A 204 -9.40 -11.45 -4.51
C ASN A 204 -9.19 -10.17 -5.33
N MET A 205 -10.18 -9.28 -5.33
CA MET A 205 -10.08 -7.98 -5.97
C MET A 205 -9.19 -7.06 -5.12
N GLU A 206 -8.35 -6.24 -5.75
CA GLU A 206 -7.53 -5.27 -5.00
C GLU A 206 -8.39 -4.34 -4.16
N PRO A 207 -7.92 -3.91 -2.97
CA PRO A 207 -8.62 -2.97 -2.11
C PRO A 207 -9.09 -1.72 -2.84
N LEU A 208 -8.32 -1.26 -3.82
CA LEU A 208 -8.70 -0.15 -4.66
C LEU A 208 -10.05 -0.35 -5.36
N TYR A 209 -10.19 -1.46 -6.07
CA TYR A 209 -11.41 -1.78 -6.80
C TYR A 209 -12.56 -2.15 -5.85
N GLN A 210 -12.26 -2.76 -4.70
CA GLN A 210 -13.25 -2.99 -3.64
C GLN A 210 -13.83 -1.66 -3.13
N LEU A 211 -12.98 -0.67 -2.83
CA LEU A 211 -13.41 0.66 -2.39
C LEU A 211 -14.16 1.38 -3.51
N ALA A 212 -13.71 1.33 -4.76
CA ALA A 212 -14.44 1.90 -5.88
C ALA A 212 -15.84 1.25 -6.02
N LEU A 213 -15.95 -0.07 -5.93
CA LEU A 213 -17.23 -0.80 -5.99
C LEU A 213 -18.19 -0.37 -4.87
N SER A 214 -17.67 -0.11 -3.67
CA SER A 214 -18.46 0.30 -2.52
C SER A 214 -19.21 1.63 -2.75
N THR A 215 -18.73 2.46 -3.69
CA THR A 215 -19.31 3.78 -3.98
C THR A 215 -20.48 3.71 -4.97
N LEU A 216 -20.68 2.59 -5.68
CA LEU A 216 -21.67 2.50 -6.76
C LEU A 216 -23.13 2.50 -6.26
N SER A 217 -23.42 1.82 -5.14
CA SER A 217 -24.78 1.67 -4.60
C SER A 217 -24.77 1.28 -3.12
N ALA A 218 -25.93 1.41 -2.45
CA ALA A 218 -26.08 0.91 -1.08
C ALA A 218 -25.84 -0.61 -0.97
N ARG A 219 -26.28 -1.38 -1.98
CA ARG A 219 -26.05 -2.84 -2.04
C ARG A 219 -24.57 -3.16 -2.10
N THR A 220 -23.82 -2.49 -2.97
CA THR A 220 -22.38 -2.74 -3.12
C THR A 220 -21.58 -2.27 -1.93
N LYS A 221 -22.00 -1.17 -1.28
CA LYS A 221 -21.43 -0.72 0.00
C LYS A 221 -21.50 -1.80 1.08
N VAL A 222 -22.68 -2.41 1.27
CA VAL A 222 -22.89 -3.49 2.25
C VAL A 222 -22.05 -4.72 1.90
N LEU A 223 -21.97 -5.08 0.61
CA LEU A 223 -21.16 -6.20 0.15
C LEU A 223 -19.66 -6.00 0.41
N VAL A 224 -19.12 -4.81 0.14
CA VAL A 224 -17.70 -4.55 0.39
C VAL A 224 -17.42 -4.48 1.89
N LYS A 225 -18.29 -3.84 2.66
CA LYS A 225 -18.17 -3.77 4.14
C LYS A 225 -18.14 -5.17 4.77
N SER A 226 -18.89 -6.13 4.24
CA SER A 226 -18.91 -7.50 4.77
C SER A 226 -17.63 -8.30 4.50
N LEU A 227 -16.77 -7.84 3.59
CA LEU A 227 -15.45 -8.46 3.33
C LEU A 227 -14.49 -8.31 4.52
N LYS A 228 -14.74 -7.35 5.43
CA LYS A 228 -13.86 -7.03 6.57
C LYS A 228 -12.40 -6.86 6.14
N ILE A 229 -12.20 -5.98 5.16
CA ILE A 229 -10.89 -5.65 4.58
C ILE A 229 -9.93 -5.32 5.71
N GLN A 230 -8.80 -6.02 5.77
CA GLN A 230 -7.79 -5.84 6.83
C GLN A 230 -6.81 -4.73 6.43
N ILE A 231 -6.88 -3.60 7.13
CA ILE A 231 -6.03 -2.43 6.93
C ILE A 231 -5.38 -2.07 8.26
N ARG A 232 -4.09 -1.73 8.24
CA ARG A 232 -3.34 -1.35 9.43
C ARG A 232 -3.63 0.08 9.87
N LYS A 233 -3.58 1.03 8.93
CA LYS A 233 -3.71 2.46 9.23
C LYS A 233 -4.46 3.18 8.11
N THR A 234 -5.19 4.20 8.49
CA THR A 234 -5.84 5.19 7.64
C THR A 234 -5.29 6.55 7.98
N ASN A 235 -4.80 7.28 6.99
CA ASN A 235 -4.16 8.57 7.23
C ASN A 235 -4.68 9.64 6.28
N ILE A 236 -4.65 10.88 6.75
CA ILE A 236 -4.80 12.07 5.91
C ILE A 236 -3.44 12.73 5.76
N HIS A 237 -3.07 13.09 4.53
CA HIS A 237 -1.86 13.86 4.24
C HIS A 237 -2.24 15.24 3.72
N ILE A 238 -1.65 16.26 4.32
CA ILE A 238 -1.71 17.65 3.88
C ILE A 238 -0.36 17.97 3.23
N ARG A 239 -0.35 17.93 1.89
CA ARG A 239 0.77 18.32 1.01
C ARG A 239 0.37 19.60 0.26
N GLU A 240 0.89 19.81 -0.95
CA GLU A 240 0.28 20.79 -1.87
C GLU A 240 -1.20 20.45 -2.10
N GLU A 241 -1.52 19.15 -2.04
CA GLU A 241 -2.83 18.54 -2.08
C GLU A 241 -3.23 17.84 -0.78
N ILE A 242 -4.54 17.68 -0.56
CA ILE A 242 -5.09 16.84 0.50
C ILE A 242 -5.37 15.45 -0.07
N SER A 243 -4.91 14.41 0.64
CA SER A 243 -5.13 13.01 0.26
C SER A 243 -5.48 12.13 1.46
N PHE A 244 -6.23 11.06 1.19
CA PHE A 244 -6.51 9.96 2.09
C PHE A 244 -5.63 8.77 1.70
N SER A 245 -5.10 8.03 2.67
CA SER A 245 -4.27 6.86 2.40
C SER A 245 -4.66 5.69 3.30
N ILE A 246 -4.47 4.48 2.79
CA ILE A 246 -4.57 3.25 3.58
C ILE A 246 -3.25 2.51 3.54
N TRP A 247 -2.88 1.92 4.67
CA TRP A 247 -1.72 1.07 4.80
C TRP A 247 -2.17 -0.38 4.92
N LYS A 248 -1.83 -1.19 3.93
CA LYS A 248 -2.14 -2.61 3.92
C LYS A 248 -1.24 -3.40 4.88
N LEU A 249 -1.63 -4.65 5.15
CA LEU A 249 -0.89 -5.54 6.06
C LEU A 249 0.52 -5.91 5.56
N ASP A 250 0.77 -5.79 4.27
CA ASP A 250 2.05 -6.02 3.58
C ASP A 250 2.94 -4.76 3.53
N PHE A 251 2.59 -3.70 4.26
CA PHE A 251 3.28 -2.40 4.31
C PHE A 251 3.22 -1.59 3.00
N ASN A 252 2.37 -1.97 2.05
CA ASN A 252 2.11 -1.14 0.88
C ASN A 252 1.10 -0.04 1.22
N GLN A 253 1.50 1.22 0.98
CA GLN A 253 0.64 2.40 1.10
C GLN A 253 -0.07 2.66 -0.24
N GLU A 254 -1.39 2.84 -0.19
CA GLU A 254 -2.17 3.35 -1.32
C GLU A 254 -2.68 4.75 -0.98
N ASP A 255 -2.48 5.69 -1.91
CA ASP A 255 -2.88 7.10 -1.77
C ASP A 255 -4.08 7.40 -2.69
N TRP A 256 -5.05 8.13 -2.15
CA TRP A 256 -6.20 8.69 -2.85
C TRP A 256 -6.21 10.21 -2.68
N TYR A 257 -6.06 10.93 -3.79
CA TYR A 257 -5.98 12.39 -3.84
C TYR A 257 -7.35 13.00 -4.11
N PHE A 258 -7.69 14.09 -3.42
CA PHE A 258 -8.95 14.82 -3.65
C PHE A 258 -8.75 15.95 -4.67
N LEU A 259 -9.64 16.05 -5.67
CA LEU A 259 -9.56 17.06 -6.74
C LEU A 259 -10.83 17.88 -6.84
N THR A 260 -10.68 19.19 -7.05
CA THR A 260 -11.79 20.12 -7.32
C THR A 260 -12.46 19.84 -8.65
N ASN A 261 -11.71 19.38 -9.65
CA ASN A 261 -12.21 19.05 -10.98
C ASN A 261 -11.38 17.93 -11.64
N ALA A 262 -11.86 17.43 -12.78
CA ALA A 262 -11.20 16.37 -13.54
C ALA A 262 -9.95 16.82 -14.34
N ASN A 263 -9.59 18.10 -14.28
CA ASN A 263 -8.46 18.71 -14.99
C ASN A 263 -7.34 19.11 -14.01
N ASP A 264 -7.09 18.29 -12.99
CA ASP A 264 -5.89 18.30 -12.14
C ASP A 264 -5.72 19.43 -11.11
N ALA A 265 -6.76 20.21 -10.79
CA ALA A 265 -6.69 21.13 -9.65
C ALA A 265 -6.99 20.39 -8.34
N TYR A 266 -5.95 20.03 -7.60
CA TYR A 266 -6.06 19.39 -6.29
C TYR A 266 -6.75 20.27 -5.25
N ILE A 267 -7.47 19.65 -4.31
CA ILE A 267 -8.04 20.35 -3.17
C ILE A 267 -6.92 20.72 -2.20
N SER A 268 -6.79 22.02 -1.96
CA SER A 268 -5.92 22.59 -0.93
C SER A 268 -6.69 23.34 0.17
N ASN A 269 -7.96 23.71 -0.07
CA ASN A 269 -8.78 24.43 0.91
C ASN A 269 -10.31 24.29 0.72
N GLU A 270 -10.79 24.04 -0.50
CA GLU A 270 -12.23 23.96 -0.85
C GLU A 270 -12.83 22.60 -0.48
N LEU A 271 -12.82 22.26 0.81
CA LEU A 271 -13.22 20.95 1.34
C LEU A 271 -14.74 20.67 1.28
N GLU A 272 -15.54 21.74 1.22
CA GLU A 272 -17.01 21.68 1.23
C GLU A 272 -17.61 21.47 -0.16
N GLU A 273 -16.82 21.66 -1.22
CA GLU A 273 -17.29 21.47 -2.58
C GLU A 273 -17.23 20.00 -3.01
N PRO A 274 -18.15 19.53 -3.88
CA PRO A 274 -18.10 18.19 -4.42
C PRO A 274 -16.80 17.94 -5.19
N CYS A 275 -16.13 16.83 -4.90
CA CYS A 275 -14.79 16.55 -5.39
C CYS A 275 -14.66 15.18 -6.08
N TYR A 276 -13.62 15.07 -6.90
CA TYR A 276 -13.17 13.82 -7.48
C TYR A 276 -12.15 13.16 -6.57
N LEU A 277 -11.99 11.86 -6.74
CA LEU A 277 -10.97 11.06 -6.11
C LEU A 277 -10.05 10.49 -7.19
N GLU A 278 -8.77 10.80 -7.12
CA GLU A 278 -7.74 10.18 -7.94
C GLU A 278 -6.98 9.15 -7.12
N THR A 279 -6.59 8.05 -7.71
CA THR A 279 -5.46 7.27 -7.20
C THR A 279 -4.47 7.00 -8.32
N ARG A 280 -3.30 6.57 -7.90
CA ARG A 280 -2.24 6.08 -8.76
C ARG A 280 -1.87 4.70 -8.26
N ALA A 281 -2.15 3.67 -9.05
CA ALA A 281 -1.72 2.32 -8.72
C ALA A 281 -0.59 1.93 -9.67
N TRP A 282 0.43 1.28 -9.15
CA TRP A 282 1.47 0.65 -9.97
C TRP A 282 0.87 -0.58 -10.60
N VAL A 283 0.69 -0.54 -11.93
CA VAL A 283 0.25 -1.68 -12.70
C VAL A 283 1.26 -1.82 -13.83
N ASP A 284 2.06 -2.88 -13.76
CA ASP A 284 2.94 -3.31 -14.85
C ASP A 284 3.92 -2.23 -15.35
N ASP A 285 4.77 -1.74 -14.44
CA ASP A 285 5.77 -0.69 -14.68
C ASP A 285 5.19 0.65 -15.21
N GLN A 286 3.87 0.81 -15.14
CA GLN A 286 3.15 2.05 -15.37
C GLN A 286 2.41 2.49 -14.12
N ILE A 287 2.09 3.78 -14.09
CA ILE A 287 1.27 4.38 -13.04
C ILE A 287 -0.04 4.86 -13.68
N PRO A 288 -0.99 3.96 -14.00
CA PRO A 288 -2.32 4.39 -14.43
C PRO A 288 -2.97 5.27 -13.36
N ILE A 289 -3.55 6.36 -13.83
CA ILE A 289 -4.36 7.28 -13.04
C ILE A 289 -5.80 6.80 -13.09
N PHE A 290 -6.38 6.52 -11.93
CA PHE A 290 -7.81 6.20 -11.83
C PHE A 290 -8.54 7.38 -11.21
N LEU A 291 -9.52 7.90 -11.94
CA LEU A 291 -10.33 9.04 -11.52
C LEU A 291 -11.77 8.60 -11.23
N TRP A 292 -12.27 8.94 -10.05
CA TRP A 292 -13.63 8.64 -9.61
C TRP A 292 -14.38 9.89 -9.22
N ARG A 293 -15.65 9.95 -9.63
CA ARG A 293 -16.60 10.94 -9.15
C ARG A 293 -17.85 10.27 -8.66
N LYS A 294 -18.33 10.72 -7.51
CA LYS A 294 -19.68 10.44 -7.03
C LYS A 294 -20.40 11.76 -6.84
N GLU A 295 -21.61 11.84 -7.37
CA GLU A 295 -22.38 13.08 -7.34
C GLU A 295 -22.65 13.52 -5.89
N GLY A 296 -22.36 14.79 -5.60
CA GLY A 296 -22.52 15.39 -4.28
C GLY A 296 -21.49 14.99 -3.22
N PHE A 297 -20.51 14.13 -3.52
CA PHE A 297 -19.50 13.73 -2.54
C PHE A 297 -18.44 14.82 -2.36
N THR A 298 -18.36 15.38 -1.16
CA THR A 298 -17.26 16.25 -0.70
C THR A 298 -16.17 15.42 -0.02
N VAL A 299 -15.06 16.05 0.41
CA VAL A 299 -14.00 15.35 1.17
C VAL A 299 -14.58 14.64 2.40
N LYS A 300 -15.50 15.30 3.10
CA LYS A 300 -16.23 14.72 4.23
C LYS A 300 -16.95 13.43 3.88
N ASN A 301 -17.68 13.43 2.77
CA ASN A 301 -18.45 12.26 2.36
C ASN A 301 -17.54 11.09 1.96
N TRP A 302 -16.42 11.37 1.29
CA TRP A 302 -15.43 10.36 0.95
C TRP A 302 -14.80 9.72 2.18
N VAL A 303 -14.30 10.54 3.11
CA VAL A 303 -13.66 10.06 4.35
C VAL A 303 -14.64 9.24 5.19
N GLN A 304 -15.86 9.74 5.41
CA GLN A 304 -16.89 9.00 6.15
C GLN A 304 -17.28 7.69 5.48
N HIS A 305 -17.38 7.68 4.14
CA HIS A 305 -17.71 6.48 3.39
C HIS A 305 -16.60 5.42 3.51
N PHE A 306 -15.34 5.81 3.41
CA PHE A 306 -14.22 4.88 3.54
C PHE A 306 -14.07 4.36 4.97
N LEU A 307 -14.16 5.21 6.00
CA LEU A 307 -14.15 4.75 7.39
C LEU A 307 -15.26 3.73 7.65
N ASP A 308 -16.48 3.98 7.17
CA ASP A 308 -17.62 3.06 7.35
C ASP A 308 -17.42 1.71 6.63
N VAL A 309 -16.91 1.73 5.39
CA VAL A 309 -16.64 0.51 4.62
C VAL A 309 -15.49 -0.30 5.24
N LEU A 310 -14.49 0.38 5.80
CA LEU A 310 -13.32 -0.22 6.41
C LEU A 310 -13.53 -0.60 7.88
N ASN A 311 -14.72 -0.33 8.44
CA ASN A 311 -15.06 -0.53 9.86
C ASN A 311 -14.10 0.19 10.81
N ARG A 312 -13.79 1.47 10.51
CA ARG A 312 -12.97 2.34 11.36
C ARG A 312 -13.82 3.49 11.90
N GLU A 313 -13.55 3.89 13.13
CA GLU A 313 -14.27 4.98 13.80
C GLU A 313 -13.67 6.35 13.49
N GLU A 314 -12.34 6.41 13.34
CA GLU A 314 -11.59 7.65 13.13
C GLU A 314 -10.33 7.42 12.27
N ILE A 315 -9.67 8.52 11.91
CA ILE A 315 -8.40 8.53 11.18
C ILE A 315 -7.24 8.30 12.15
N ASP A 316 -6.31 7.42 11.77
CA ASP A 316 -5.19 7.05 12.63
C ASP A 316 -4.12 8.14 12.69
N LYS A 317 -3.78 8.75 11.56
CA LYS A 317 -2.74 9.79 11.50
C LYS A 317 -3.11 10.94 10.57
N LEU A 318 -2.82 12.16 11.02
CA LEU A 318 -2.86 13.37 10.23
C LEU A 318 -1.44 13.88 10.01
N PHE A 319 -0.99 13.90 8.76
CA PHE A 319 0.33 14.37 8.36
C PHE A 319 0.24 15.79 7.79
N PHE A 320 1.00 16.71 8.36
CA PHE A 320 1.27 18.03 7.78
C PHE A 320 2.66 18.03 7.15
N GLN A 321 2.71 17.80 5.84
CA GLN A 321 3.94 17.74 5.03
C GLN A 321 4.17 19.00 4.19
N TRP A 322 3.15 19.85 4.14
CA TRP A 322 3.19 21.16 3.53
C TRP A 322 2.34 22.14 4.36
N ASN A 323 2.62 23.44 4.23
CA ASN A 323 1.75 24.50 4.74
C ASN A 323 0.94 25.15 3.61
N PRO A 324 -0.30 24.74 3.37
CA PRO A 324 -1.22 25.59 2.65
C PRO A 324 -1.50 26.82 3.53
N GLU A 325 -0.88 27.97 3.22
CA GLU A 325 -0.99 29.24 3.98
C GLU A 325 -2.45 29.64 4.24
N ASN A 326 -3.37 29.18 3.39
CA ASN A 326 -4.79 29.51 3.45
C ASN A 326 -5.68 28.38 3.99
N LEU A 327 -5.15 27.22 4.38
CA LEU A 327 -5.99 26.10 4.81
C LEU A 327 -6.76 26.44 6.08
N ASN A 328 -8.08 26.37 5.99
CA ASN A 328 -8.95 26.54 7.14
C ASN A 328 -8.97 25.24 7.97
N LEU A 329 -8.41 25.30 9.19
CA LEU A 329 -8.33 24.15 10.10
C LEU A 329 -9.69 23.72 10.66
N GLU A 330 -10.63 24.64 10.78
CA GLU A 330 -12.01 24.33 11.20
C GLU A 330 -12.70 23.52 10.11
N ASN A 331 -12.61 23.95 8.85
CA ASN A 331 -13.17 23.21 7.72
C ASN A 331 -12.49 21.85 7.55
N LEU A 332 -11.17 21.77 7.77
CA LEU A 332 -10.45 20.49 7.79
C LEU A 332 -11.02 19.55 8.85
N HIS A 333 -11.09 20.00 10.11
CA HIS A 333 -11.64 19.21 11.22
C HIS A 333 -13.09 18.77 10.96
N GLN A 334 -13.94 19.65 10.43
CA GLN A 334 -15.31 19.30 10.06
C GLN A 334 -15.40 18.24 8.94
N ALA A 335 -14.40 18.19 8.06
CA ALA A 335 -14.35 17.24 6.95
C ALA A 335 -13.81 15.87 7.38
N ILE A 336 -12.72 15.82 8.17
CA ILE A 336 -12.03 14.56 8.50
C ILE A 336 -12.36 14.02 9.90
N GLY A 337 -12.89 14.86 10.80
CA GLY A 337 -13.12 14.52 12.19
C GLY A 337 -11.87 14.60 13.07
N ASP A 338 -11.97 14.04 14.28
CA ASP A 338 -10.83 13.86 15.17
C ASP A 338 -9.87 12.78 14.65
N VAL A 339 -8.63 12.83 15.14
CA VAL A 339 -7.55 11.94 14.73
C VAL A 339 -6.76 11.44 15.92
N ASN A 340 -6.21 10.23 15.83
CA ASN A 340 -5.41 9.65 16.91
C ASN A 340 -4.01 10.27 17.04
N GLN A 341 -3.38 10.62 15.92
CA GLN A 341 -2.00 11.10 15.89
C GLN A 341 -1.83 12.28 14.95
N ILE A 342 -1.02 13.25 15.36
CA ILE A 342 -0.65 14.43 14.56
C ILE A 342 0.85 14.36 14.26
N HIS A 343 1.21 14.44 12.99
CA HIS A 343 2.59 14.40 12.51
C HIS A 343 2.89 15.64 11.67
N ILE A 344 3.62 16.61 12.23
CA ILE A 344 4.02 17.85 11.57
C ILE A 344 5.44 17.69 11.03
N GLN A 345 5.54 17.40 9.74
CA GLN A 345 6.77 17.14 9.00
C GLN A 345 7.21 18.32 8.11
N HIS A 346 6.42 19.38 8.03
CA HIS A 346 6.80 20.64 7.36
C HIS A 346 7.30 21.69 8.35
N GLU A 347 8.03 22.68 7.86
CA GLU A 347 8.40 23.85 8.63
C GLU A 347 7.20 24.79 8.79
N LEU A 348 6.45 24.58 9.87
CA LEU A 348 5.37 25.45 10.29
C LEU A 348 5.83 26.38 11.41
N SER A 349 5.25 27.59 11.45
CA SER A 349 5.43 28.48 12.60
C SER A 349 4.83 27.85 13.86
N ALA A 350 5.42 28.13 15.02
CA ALA A 350 4.89 27.61 16.29
C ALA A 350 3.44 28.06 16.58
N GLU A 351 3.03 29.24 16.08
CA GLU A 351 1.63 29.67 16.13
C GLU A 351 0.72 28.73 15.33
N ARG A 352 1.12 28.37 14.11
CA ARG A 352 0.34 27.46 13.27
C ARG A 352 0.27 26.04 13.86
N CYS A 353 1.38 25.53 14.40
CA CYS A 353 1.40 24.27 15.12
C CYS A 353 0.44 24.28 16.33
N LEU A 354 0.42 25.38 17.09
CA LEU A 354 -0.49 25.54 18.22
C LEU A 354 -1.95 25.54 17.77
N GLN A 355 -2.28 26.24 16.69
CA GLN A 355 -3.62 26.21 16.10
C GLN A 355 -4.02 24.78 15.70
N ILE A 356 -3.14 24.04 15.01
CA ILE A 356 -3.41 22.64 14.61
C ILE A 356 -3.76 21.80 15.83
N VAL A 357 -2.89 21.79 16.84
CA VAL A 357 -3.10 20.99 18.06
C VAL A 357 -4.38 21.40 18.80
N GLN A 358 -4.73 22.68 18.81
CA GLN A 358 -5.97 23.16 19.43
C GLN A 358 -7.25 22.75 18.71
N HIS A 359 -7.19 22.48 17.40
CA HIS A 359 -8.35 21.97 16.66
C HIS A 359 -8.49 20.44 16.80
N PHE A 360 -7.39 19.71 16.91
CA PHE A 360 -7.36 18.24 17.01
C PHE A 360 -7.00 17.77 18.44
N GLN A 361 -7.83 18.15 19.42
CA GLN A 361 -7.55 17.95 20.85
C GLN A 361 -7.60 16.49 21.31
N SER A 362 -8.30 15.63 20.56
CA SER A 362 -8.44 14.20 20.86
C SER A 362 -7.16 13.40 20.54
N ALA A 363 -6.19 14.01 19.85
CA ALA A 363 -4.96 13.34 19.47
C ALA A 363 -4.12 12.95 20.70
N GLN A 364 -3.69 11.69 20.73
CA GLN A 364 -2.87 11.14 21.81
C GLN A 364 -1.38 11.24 21.54
N VAL A 365 -1.00 11.35 20.26
CA VAL A 365 0.39 11.38 19.80
C VAL A 365 0.67 12.64 19.02
N LEU A 366 1.74 13.34 19.41
CA LEU A 366 2.29 14.46 18.66
C LEU A 366 3.70 14.13 18.19
N SER A 367 3.94 14.25 16.88
CA SER A 367 5.26 14.21 16.27
C SER A 367 5.51 15.50 15.53
N MET A 368 6.60 16.21 15.84
CA MET A 368 6.94 17.45 15.17
C MET A 368 8.43 17.78 15.20
N PHE A 369 8.85 18.73 14.38
CA PHE A 369 10.16 19.35 14.52
C PHE A 369 10.25 20.21 15.77
N PHE A 370 11.40 20.13 16.44
CA PHE A 370 11.71 20.94 17.60
C PHE A 370 11.99 22.40 17.21
N GLU A 371 11.44 23.33 17.99
CA GLU A 371 11.70 24.76 17.86
C GLU A 371 11.64 25.42 19.25
N ILE A 372 12.40 26.50 19.46
CA ILE A 372 12.38 27.24 20.73
C ILE A 372 11.51 28.49 20.55
N SER A 373 10.30 28.48 21.10
CA SER A 373 9.41 29.64 21.15
C SER A 373 8.39 29.51 22.29
N GLU A 374 7.75 30.63 22.67
CA GLU A 374 6.69 30.63 23.70
C GLU A 374 5.50 29.74 23.29
N ASN A 375 5.13 29.76 22.01
CA ASN A 375 4.05 28.91 21.50
C ASN A 375 4.44 27.42 21.52
N PHE A 376 5.71 27.09 21.35
CA PHE A 376 6.18 25.70 21.47
C PHE A 376 5.97 25.14 22.86
N GLN A 377 6.25 25.92 23.92
CA GLN A 377 5.94 25.49 25.29
C GLN A 377 4.44 25.28 25.51
N LYS A 378 3.59 26.16 24.96
CA LYS A 378 2.12 25.99 25.01
C LYS A 378 1.63 24.72 24.30
N ILE A 379 2.34 24.27 23.26
CA ILE A 379 2.06 22.99 22.58
C ILE A 379 2.46 21.82 23.49
N LEU A 380 3.63 21.86 24.12
CA LEU A 380 4.12 20.78 24.99
C LEU A 380 3.31 20.64 26.29
N LEU A 381 2.62 21.70 26.71
CA LEU A 381 1.68 21.67 27.86
C LEU A 381 0.38 20.94 27.56
N GLN A 382 0.11 20.58 26.31
CA GLN A 382 -1.07 19.79 25.95
C GLN A 382 -0.89 18.33 26.40
N ASN A 383 -2.00 17.67 26.77
CA ASN A 383 -1.98 16.35 27.43
C ASN A 383 -1.79 15.19 26.42
N PHE A 384 -0.69 15.19 25.68
CA PHE A 384 -0.34 14.07 24.80
C PHE A 384 0.20 12.88 25.59
N GLU A 385 -0.23 11.67 25.25
CA GLU A 385 0.35 10.43 25.79
C GLU A 385 1.78 10.25 25.28
N ILE A 386 2.02 10.54 24.00
CA ILE A 386 3.32 10.37 23.35
C ILE A 386 3.73 11.66 22.65
N VAL A 387 4.94 12.13 22.93
CA VAL A 387 5.55 13.27 22.26
C VAL A 387 6.85 12.85 21.60
N ILE A 388 6.95 13.10 20.29
CA ILE A 388 8.11 12.81 19.45
C ILE A 388 8.64 14.13 18.90
N LEU A 389 9.84 14.52 19.31
CA LEU A 389 10.49 15.75 18.88
C LEU A 389 11.73 15.41 18.06
N THR A 390 11.79 15.95 16.85
CA THR A 390 12.93 15.72 15.94
C THR A 390 13.69 17.02 15.71
N ALA A 391 15.02 16.99 15.80
CA ALA A 391 15.84 18.15 15.47
C ALA A 391 15.85 18.42 13.95
N ARG A 392 15.93 19.72 13.61
CA ARG A 392 16.32 20.18 12.28
C ARG A 392 17.84 20.07 12.09
N GLN A 393 18.32 20.41 10.90
CA GLN A 393 19.74 20.60 10.62
C GLN A 393 20.07 22.11 10.61
N PRO A 394 21.05 22.59 11.40
CA PRO A 394 21.85 21.85 12.37
C PRO A 394 21.04 21.43 13.62
N PRO A 395 21.47 20.38 14.36
CA PRO A 395 20.79 19.91 15.55
C PRO A 395 20.62 20.99 16.62
N ALA A 396 19.39 21.17 17.10
CA ALA A 396 19.10 22.09 18.20
C ALA A 396 19.37 21.43 19.56
N SER A 397 19.71 22.25 20.56
CA SER A 397 19.80 21.80 21.95
C SER A 397 18.47 21.99 22.69
N ILE A 398 18.06 20.99 23.46
CA ILE A 398 16.93 21.10 24.38
C ILE A 398 17.45 21.39 25.79
N ASP A 399 16.86 22.39 26.45
CA ASP A 399 17.18 22.72 27.84
C ASP A 399 16.37 21.88 28.83
N LEU A 400 16.73 21.99 30.10
CA LEU A 400 16.08 21.22 31.16
C LEU A 400 14.61 21.65 31.33
N ASP A 401 14.32 22.94 31.26
CA ASP A 401 12.98 23.47 31.55
C ASP A 401 11.98 23.04 30.48
N THR A 402 12.40 23.02 29.21
CA THR A 402 11.61 22.48 28.10
C THR A 402 11.37 20.99 28.27
N LEU A 403 12.39 20.21 28.63
CA LEU A 403 12.24 18.76 28.86
C LEU A 403 11.30 18.46 30.03
N LEU A 404 11.39 19.21 31.13
CA LEU A 404 10.51 19.06 32.30
C LEU A 404 9.06 19.47 31.98
N THR A 405 8.85 20.36 31.00
CA THR A 405 7.50 20.80 30.59
C THR A 405 6.70 19.66 29.94
N ILE A 406 7.35 18.67 29.34
CA ILE A 406 6.70 17.56 28.64
C ILE A 406 6.17 16.55 29.65
N ASN A 407 4.88 16.61 29.98
CA ASN A 407 4.23 15.71 30.93
C ASN A 407 3.58 14.48 30.28
N SER A 408 4.29 13.86 29.32
CA SER A 408 3.81 12.71 28.55
C SER A 408 4.23 11.37 29.15
N CYS A 409 3.51 10.32 28.80
CA CYS A 409 3.84 8.94 29.17
C CYS A 409 5.08 8.44 28.44
N SER A 410 5.22 8.80 27.16
CA SER A 410 6.40 8.51 26.35
C SER A 410 6.96 9.79 25.73
N ILE A 411 8.26 10.03 25.92
CA ILE A 411 8.99 11.13 25.31
C ILE A 411 10.07 10.55 24.41
N GLN A 412 10.10 10.96 23.14
CA GLN A 412 11.11 10.54 22.18
C GLN A 412 11.78 11.77 21.57
N LEU A 413 13.10 11.85 21.72
CA LEU A 413 13.91 12.96 21.22
C LEU A 413 14.87 12.43 20.15
N HIS A 414 14.65 12.80 18.90
CA HIS A 414 15.43 12.31 17.77
C HIS A 414 16.36 13.39 17.23
N ARG A 415 17.66 13.08 17.25
CA ARG A 415 18.76 13.95 16.78
C ARG A 415 18.85 15.29 17.52
N LEU A 416 18.28 15.42 18.72
CA LEU A 416 18.40 16.61 19.56
C LEU A 416 19.65 16.54 20.43
N ILE A 417 20.32 17.68 20.64
CA ILE A 417 21.46 17.75 21.56
C ILE A 417 20.91 17.82 23.00
N VAL A 418 21.09 16.72 23.74
CA VAL A 418 20.85 16.65 25.18
C VAL A 418 22.20 16.51 25.86
N THR A 419 22.65 17.56 26.56
CA THR A 419 23.95 17.49 27.24
C THR A 419 23.91 16.51 28.42
N ASN A 420 25.05 15.87 28.74
CA ASN A 420 25.20 15.04 29.95
C ASN A 420 24.70 15.77 31.22
N LYS A 421 24.95 17.09 31.31
CA LYS A 421 24.49 17.94 32.42
C LYS A 421 22.98 18.11 32.45
N THR A 422 22.35 18.33 31.30
CA THR A 422 20.87 18.43 31.19
C THR A 422 20.22 17.13 31.62
N LEU A 423 20.70 15.99 31.09
CA LEU A 423 20.19 14.68 31.42
C LEU A 423 20.39 14.32 32.90
N ASN A 424 21.59 14.54 33.46
CA ASN A 424 21.86 14.33 34.89
C ASN A 424 20.89 15.12 35.78
N ARG A 425 20.63 16.38 35.44
CA ARG A 425 19.66 17.20 36.19
C ARG A 425 18.25 16.65 36.04
N PHE A 426 17.84 16.28 34.83
CA PHE A 426 16.54 15.68 34.58
C PHE A 426 16.32 14.41 35.43
N LEU A 427 17.29 13.49 35.45
CA LEU A 427 17.21 12.27 36.28
C LEU A 427 17.06 12.61 37.77
N LYS A 428 17.79 13.60 38.28
CA LYS A 428 17.65 14.08 39.67
C LYS A 428 16.27 14.65 39.96
N HIS A 429 15.68 15.40 39.02
CA HIS A 429 14.33 15.92 39.13
C HIS A 429 13.29 14.78 39.10
N TRP A 430 13.44 13.80 38.21
CA TRP A 430 12.56 12.64 38.15
C TRP A 430 12.60 11.81 39.45
N ILE A 431 13.79 11.58 40.02
CA ILE A 431 13.96 10.90 41.33
C ILE A 431 13.25 11.68 42.45
N ALA A 432 13.24 13.00 42.35
CA ALA A 432 12.57 13.89 43.30
C ALA A 432 11.05 14.06 43.07
N GLY A 433 10.49 13.46 42.01
CA GLY A 433 9.05 13.41 41.77
C GLY A 433 8.55 14.05 40.46
N SER A 434 9.40 14.77 39.71
CA SER A 434 9.00 15.42 38.45
C SER A 434 8.56 14.42 37.38
N ASN A 435 7.69 14.85 36.45
CA ASN A 435 7.16 14.07 35.31
C ASN A 435 6.69 12.66 35.75
N PRO A 436 5.70 12.57 36.66
CA PRO A 436 5.27 11.31 37.26
C PRO A 436 4.66 10.31 36.26
N ASN A 437 4.22 10.80 35.09
CA ASN A 437 3.57 9.97 34.08
C ASN A 437 4.56 9.21 33.19
N ILE A 438 5.86 9.56 33.19
CA ILE A 438 6.83 8.96 32.28
C ILE A 438 6.94 7.46 32.54
N ARG A 439 6.64 6.69 31.49
CA ARG A 439 6.91 5.26 31.36
C ARG A 439 8.07 4.98 30.42
N HIS A 440 8.30 5.85 29.44
CA HIS A 440 9.36 5.69 28.46
C HIS A 440 10.00 7.03 28.11
N LEU A 441 11.34 7.07 28.11
CA LEU A 441 12.13 8.18 27.56
C LEU A 441 13.19 7.60 26.63
N SER A 442 13.14 7.99 25.37
CA SER A 442 14.13 7.64 24.35
C SER A 442 14.81 8.90 23.83
N ILE A 443 16.14 8.91 23.83
CA ILE A 443 16.93 10.01 23.29
C ILE A 443 17.92 9.41 22.30
N LEU A 444 17.80 9.77 21.04
CA LEU A 444 18.78 9.47 20.01
C LEU A 444 19.56 10.74 19.71
N LEU A 445 20.84 10.79 20.08
CA LEU A 445 21.70 11.94 19.82
C LEU A 445 22.07 12.05 18.33
N PRO A 446 22.55 13.21 17.86
CA PRO A 446 23.18 13.34 16.55
C PRO A 446 24.35 12.37 16.35
N ALA A 447 24.72 12.11 15.09
CA ALA A 447 25.86 11.26 14.78
C ALA A 447 27.14 11.75 15.46
N ASN A 448 27.92 10.80 16.01
CA ASN A 448 29.16 11.01 16.76
C ASN A 448 29.02 11.59 18.18
N GLU A 449 27.80 11.88 18.64
CA GLU A 449 27.55 12.28 20.02
C GLU A 449 27.21 11.05 20.87
N VAL A 450 27.80 10.96 22.07
CA VAL A 450 27.55 9.86 23.02
C VAL A 450 27.40 10.39 24.43
N PHE A 451 26.58 9.71 25.23
CA PHE A 451 26.48 9.99 26.66
C PHE A 451 27.69 9.42 27.41
N SER A 452 28.17 10.18 28.39
CA SER A 452 29.17 9.71 29.36
C SER A 452 28.41 9.17 30.57
N GLU A 453 28.42 7.86 30.78
CA GLU A 453 27.75 7.23 31.94
C GLU A 453 28.18 7.90 33.25
N THR A 454 29.49 8.10 33.44
CA THR A 454 30.07 8.76 34.61
C THR A 454 29.49 10.17 34.85
N ASP A 455 29.26 10.94 33.79
CA ASP A 455 28.73 12.30 33.91
C ASP A 455 27.21 12.32 34.09
N VAL A 456 26.50 11.45 33.37
CA VAL A 456 25.03 11.30 33.45
C VAL A 456 24.61 10.85 34.84
N PHE A 457 25.33 9.92 35.46
CA PHE A 457 24.98 9.37 36.78
C PHE A 457 25.73 10.04 37.94
N ARG A 458 26.49 11.11 37.70
CA ARG A 458 27.24 11.81 38.75
C ARG A 458 26.32 12.29 39.89
N GLY A 459 26.51 11.73 41.07
CA GLY A 459 25.71 12.04 42.26
C GLY A 459 24.27 11.54 42.19
N VAL A 460 24.01 10.51 41.39
CA VAL A 460 22.75 9.76 41.34
C VAL A 460 22.99 8.39 42.00
N VAL A 461 22.11 8.00 42.92
CA VAL A 461 22.15 6.66 43.52
C VAL A 461 21.56 5.70 42.50
N CYS A 462 22.37 4.77 42.01
CA CYS A 462 21.99 3.77 41.02
C CYS A 462 22.54 2.39 41.38
N SER A 463 21.93 1.35 40.82
CA SER A 463 22.37 -0.03 40.92
C SER A 463 22.42 -0.68 39.53
N TYR A 464 23.40 -1.54 39.29
CA TYR A 464 23.50 -2.26 38.03
C TYR A 464 22.65 -3.52 38.08
N ALA A 465 21.77 -3.67 37.12
CA ALA A 465 20.97 -4.87 36.94
C ALA A 465 21.83 -5.99 36.36
N ALA A 466 21.54 -7.24 36.75
CA ALA A 466 22.20 -8.40 36.17
C ALA A 466 21.92 -8.48 34.65
N GLU A 467 22.92 -8.86 33.86
CA GLU A 467 22.82 -8.88 32.40
C GLU A 467 21.75 -9.86 31.88
N ASP A 468 21.44 -10.90 32.66
CA ASP A 468 20.40 -11.89 32.39
C ASP A 468 19.01 -11.48 32.90
N ARG A 469 18.87 -10.31 33.56
CA ARG A 469 17.56 -9.80 33.97
C ARG A 469 16.85 -9.19 32.77
N GLU A 470 15.82 -9.89 32.31
CA GLU A 470 14.94 -9.44 31.24
C GLU A 470 13.66 -8.78 31.79
N LEU A 471 13.38 -7.57 31.30
CA LEU A 471 12.12 -6.86 31.57
C LEU A 471 11.41 -6.57 30.26
N GLU A 472 10.12 -6.90 30.18
CA GLU A 472 9.28 -6.59 29.03
C GLU A 472 8.60 -5.23 29.19
N PHE A 473 8.76 -4.36 28.21
CA PHE A 473 8.12 -3.05 28.15
C PHE A 473 7.24 -2.92 26.91
N LYS A 474 6.14 -2.14 27.05
CA LYS A 474 5.33 -1.72 25.91
C LYS A 474 6.22 -0.90 24.96
N ASP A 475 6.30 -1.28 23.69
CA ASP A 475 6.97 -0.48 22.68
C ASP A 475 6.06 0.69 22.27
N TYR A 476 6.55 1.90 22.51
CA TYR A 476 5.88 3.15 22.17
C TYR A 476 6.31 3.68 20.79
N MET A 477 7.14 2.94 20.03
CA MET A 477 7.80 3.44 18.83
C MET A 477 6.88 3.70 17.63
N GLU A 478 5.69 3.10 17.49
CA GLU A 478 4.73 3.56 16.45
C GLU A 478 3.32 2.92 16.38
N ASN A 479 3.01 1.92 17.21
CA ASN A 479 1.76 1.15 17.11
C ASN A 479 0.96 1.21 18.41
N LEU A 480 -0.06 2.07 18.44
CA LEU A 480 -1.05 2.10 19.53
C LEU A 480 -1.92 0.82 19.54
N GLU A 481 -2.20 0.24 18.37
CA GLU A 481 -3.11 -0.90 18.24
C GLU A 481 -2.50 -2.25 18.62
N ASN A 482 -1.18 -2.39 18.50
CA ASN A 482 -0.46 -3.61 18.89
C ASN A 482 0.99 -3.26 19.22
N PRO A 483 1.26 -2.71 20.42
CA PRO A 483 2.61 -2.38 20.82
C PRO A 483 3.41 -3.68 20.90
N GLU A 484 4.46 -3.79 20.10
CA GLU A 484 5.44 -4.86 20.29
C GLU A 484 5.98 -4.76 21.73
N ARG A 485 6.36 -5.89 22.33
CA ARG A 485 7.04 -5.84 23.63
C ARG A 485 8.53 -5.79 23.37
N THR A 486 9.19 -4.78 23.92
CA THR A 486 10.64 -4.72 23.89
C THR A 486 11.18 -5.33 25.17
N THR A 487 12.05 -6.32 25.02
CA THR A 487 12.76 -6.93 26.15
C THR A 487 14.04 -6.15 26.40
N VAL A 488 14.24 -5.71 27.63
CA VAL A 488 15.46 -5.03 28.06
C VAL A 488 16.20 -5.93 29.03
N ALA A 489 17.38 -6.39 28.60
CA ALA A 489 18.30 -7.18 29.39
C ALA A 489 19.34 -6.28 30.08
N GLY A 490 19.48 -6.36 31.41
CA GLY A 490 20.42 -5.54 32.19
C GLY A 490 20.08 -4.04 32.24
N GLY A 491 21.09 -3.20 32.48
CA GLY A 491 20.97 -1.74 32.55
C GLY A 491 21.24 -1.15 33.94
N ILE A 492 21.00 0.15 34.08
CA ILE A 492 21.25 0.92 35.31
C ILE A 492 19.92 1.32 35.91
N ASP A 493 19.64 0.82 37.11
CA ASP A 493 18.43 1.14 37.84
C ASP A 493 18.60 2.37 38.71
N ILE A 494 17.61 3.26 38.63
CA ILE A 494 17.40 4.37 39.56
C ILE A 494 16.02 4.27 40.18
N ARG A 495 15.89 4.69 41.43
CA ARG A 495 14.64 4.58 42.19
C ARG A 495 14.10 5.95 42.58
N ARG A 496 12.82 6.17 42.33
CA ARG A 496 12.10 7.38 42.75
C ARG A 496 11.92 7.36 44.27
N LYS A 497 12.18 8.50 44.93
CA LYS A 497 12.22 8.58 46.40
C LYS A 497 10.87 8.35 47.07
N GLU A 498 9.81 8.92 46.50
CA GLU A 498 8.49 8.93 47.14
C GLU A 498 7.66 7.68 46.83
N SER A 499 7.58 7.28 45.56
CA SER A 499 6.74 6.14 45.14
C SER A 499 7.45 4.79 45.20
N GLY A 500 8.78 4.77 45.24
CA GLY A 500 9.56 3.53 45.12
C GLY A 500 9.66 2.98 43.70
N THR A 501 8.99 3.60 42.71
CA THR A 501 9.03 3.23 41.29
C THR A 501 10.47 3.19 40.77
N THR A 502 10.79 2.15 39.99
CA THR A 502 12.12 1.91 39.45
C THR A 502 12.16 2.31 37.97
N ALA A 503 13.28 2.89 37.53
CA ALA A 503 13.55 3.09 36.11
C ALA A 503 14.86 2.42 35.73
N THR A 504 14.84 1.65 34.66
CA THR A 504 16.03 0.99 34.09
C THR A 504 16.49 1.77 32.86
N ILE A 505 17.75 2.20 32.88
CA ILE A 505 18.36 3.06 31.88
C ILE A 505 19.45 2.29 31.13
N LYS A 506 19.44 2.40 29.80
CA LYS A 506 20.50 1.94 28.91
C LYS A 506 21.10 3.10 28.13
N LEU A 507 22.42 3.05 27.96
CA LEU A 507 23.21 3.96 27.15
C LEU A 507 23.99 3.12 26.14
N GLU A 508 23.60 3.14 24.87
CA GLU A 508 24.21 2.35 23.80
C GLU A 508 24.31 3.20 22.53
N ASP A 509 25.51 3.34 21.93
CA ASP A 509 25.75 3.98 20.63
C ASP A 509 25.06 5.35 20.39
N GLY A 510 25.11 6.24 21.38
CA GLY A 510 24.49 7.57 21.30
C GLY A 510 22.97 7.57 21.53
N GLN A 511 22.41 6.42 21.89
CA GLN A 511 21.03 6.26 22.32
C GLN A 511 20.94 6.11 23.84
N LEU A 512 19.99 6.81 24.45
CA LEU A 512 19.50 6.54 25.80
C LEU A 512 18.09 5.96 25.71
N ARG A 513 17.84 4.89 26.47
CA ARG A 513 16.49 4.39 26.73
C ARG A 513 16.28 4.26 28.23
N MET A 514 15.24 4.91 28.74
CA MET A 514 14.80 4.81 30.14
C MET A 514 13.39 4.25 30.15
N ASN A 515 13.20 3.11 30.82
CA ASN A 515 11.91 2.48 30.98
C ASN A 515 11.52 2.42 32.46
N VAL A 516 10.31 2.84 32.79
CA VAL A 516 9.83 2.99 34.17
C VAL A 516 8.79 1.92 34.48
N TRP A 517 9.01 1.20 35.57
CA TRP A 517 8.16 0.11 36.02
C TRP A 517 7.97 0.16 37.54
N ASP A 518 6.84 -0.37 37.98
CA ASP A 518 6.52 -0.54 39.39
C ASP A 518 6.85 -1.99 39.79
N ASP A 519 7.40 -2.18 41.00
CA ASP A 519 7.78 -3.50 41.55
C ASP A 519 6.57 -4.44 41.75
#